data_AF-D7FGX7-F1
#
_entry.id   AF-D7FGX7-F1
#
_cell.length_a   1.000
_cell.length_b   1.000
_cell.length_c   1.000
_cell.angle_alpha   90.00
_cell.angle_beta   90.00
_cell.angle_gamma   90.00
#
_symmetry.space_group_name_H-M   'P 1'
#
loop_
_entity.id
_entity.type
_entity.pdbx_description
1 polymer ?
#
loop_
_entity_poly.entity_id
_entity_poly.type
_entity_poly.pdbx_seq_one_letter_code
_entity_poly.pdbx_strand_id
1 'polypeptide(L)'
;MHGQRSKKKANNSMASTARPKNVCLTMHQPWASLLVAGIKRVEGRSWPTEHRGILWVHAAAKEPNPAEVRAVEDQYRSIYAADGISDKLCLPTSYPTSCLLGCVDIVGCLPPAEFQAAEDMPLGPKLESQSEFVFLCQDPRQLVLPFSLSGQHKLWKLDKPTREAAEAGLGAIVHGVSPAVFRSC
;
A
#
# COMPACT_ATOMS: atom_id res chain seq x y z
N MET A 1 38.00 17.35 43.87
CA MET A 1 38.35 16.50 42.71
C MET A 1 37.60 15.19 42.88
N HIS A 2 36.33 15.10 42.46
CA HIS A 2 35.88 14.58 41.15
C HIS A 2 36.62 13.29 40.76
N GLY A 3 36.04 12.09 40.63
CA GLY A 3 34.71 11.54 40.81
C GLY A 3 34.76 10.08 40.34
N GLN A 4 34.28 9.12 41.13
CA GLN A 4 34.27 7.70 40.74
C GLN A 4 33.05 7.41 39.85
N ARG A 5 33.32 7.06 38.59
CA ARG A 5 32.32 6.80 37.54
C ARG A 5 31.90 5.33 37.61
N SER A 6 30.75 5.06 38.22
CA SER A 6 30.09 3.74 38.18
C SER A 6 29.81 3.32 36.74
N LYS A 7 30.34 2.16 36.35
CA LYS A 7 30.04 1.50 35.06
C LYS A 7 28.57 1.09 35.04
N LYS A 8 27.72 1.90 34.39
CA LYS A 8 26.36 1.49 34.00
C LYS A 8 26.48 0.29 33.05
N LYS A 9 25.99 -0.87 33.48
CA LYS A 9 25.70 -1.99 32.58
C LYS A 9 24.66 -1.51 31.56
N ALA A 10 25.05 -1.45 30.30
CA ALA A 10 24.12 -1.25 29.20
C ALA A 10 23.29 -2.53 29.07
N ASN A 11 22.06 -2.52 29.59
CA ASN A 11 21.06 -3.50 29.23
C ASN A 11 20.63 -3.21 27.79
N ASN A 12 21.28 -3.88 26.83
CA ASN A 12 20.81 -3.89 25.44
C ASN A 12 19.70 -4.94 25.33
N SER A 13 18.51 -4.61 25.83
CA SER A 13 17.31 -5.38 25.51
C SER A 13 16.87 -4.97 24.12
N MET A 14 17.26 -5.75 23.12
CA MET A 14 16.75 -5.65 21.77
C MET A 14 15.28 -6.08 21.79
N ALA A 15 14.39 -5.15 22.16
CA ALA A 15 12.97 -5.34 22.04
C ALA A 15 12.67 -5.53 20.55
N SER A 16 12.14 -6.69 20.16
CA SER A 16 11.50 -6.84 18.86
C SER A 16 10.26 -5.95 18.88
N THR A 17 10.41 -4.69 18.50
CA THR A 17 9.28 -3.75 18.41
C THR A 17 8.35 -4.29 17.33
N ALA A 18 7.25 -4.91 17.73
CA ALA A 18 6.23 -5.36 16.80
C ALA A 18 5.83 -4.18 15.90
N ARG A 19 5.92 -4.38 14.59
CA ARG A 19 5.61 -3.32 13.62
C ARG A 19 4.14 -2.89 13.79
N PRO A 20 3.82 -1.59 13.71
CA PRO A 20 2.45 -1.12 13.93
C PRO A 20 1.51 -1.68 12.86
N LYS A 21 0.45 -2.38 13.27
CA LYS A 21 -0.55 -3.00 12.37
C LYS A 21 -1.80 -2.16 12.13
N ASN A 22 -1.77 -0.89 12.54
CA ASN A 22 -2.93 0.00 12.50
C ASN A 22 -2.71 1.23 11.62
N VAL A 23 -1.68 1.25 10.77
CA VAL A 23 -1.41 2.36 9.86
C VAL A 23 -2.36 2.28 8.68
N CYS A 24 -2.99 3.41 8.33
CA CYS A 24 -3.94 3.54 7.24
C CYS A 24 -3.57 4.70 6.32
N LEU A 25 -3.91 4.57 5.05
CA LEU A 25 -3.78 5.59 4.04
C LEU A 25 -5.11 5.79 3.33
N THR A 26 -5.56 7.05 3.31
CA THR A 26 -6.68 7.45 2.46
C THR A 26 -6.19 7.79 1.05
N MET A 27 -6.85 7.24 0.04
CA MET A 27 -6.51 7.46 -1.37
C MET A 27 -7.78 7.59 -2.22
N HIS A 28 -7.69 8.35 -3.30
CA HIS A 28 -8.80 8.55 -4.22
C HIS A 28 -9.10 7.29 -5.04
N GLN A 29 -10.37 7.11 -5.37
CA GLN A 29 -10.75 6.16 -6.40
C GLN A 29 -10.36 6.69 -7.79
N PRO A 30 -10.03 5.80 -8.76
CA PRO A 30 -10.10 4.33 -8.68
C PRO A 30 -8.88 3.64 -8.05
N TRP A 31 -7.79 4.38 -7.78
CA TRP A 31 -6.53 3.79 -7.30
C TRP A 31 -6.68 3.00 -6.00
N ALA A 32 -7.60 3.40 -5.11
CA ALA A 32 -7.87 2.70 -3.85
C ALA A 32 -8.26 1.24 -4.10
N SER A 33 -9.27 1.02 -4.93
CA SER A 33 -9.73 -0.32 -5.29
C SER A 33 -8.65 -1.09 -6.07
N LEU A 34 -7.92 -0.43 -6.97
CA LEU A 34 -6.85 -1.09 -7.73
C LEU A 34 -5.71 -1.58 -6.85
N LEU A 35 -5.37 -0.86 -5.78
CA LEU A 35 -4.30 -1.25 -4.86
C LEU A 35 -4.68 -2.50 -4.06
N VAL A 36 -5.87 -2.52 -3.45
CA VAL A 36 -6.32 -3.70 -2.68
C VAL A 36 -6.73 -4.88 -3.57
N ALA A 37 -6.97 -4.66 -4.86
CA ALA A 37 -7.14 -5.71 -5.86
C ALA A 37 -5.81 -6.28 -6.38
N GLY A 38 -4.66 -5.71 -5.97
CA GLY A 38 -3.35 -6.15 -6.45
C GLY A 38 -3.04 -5.75 -7.89
N ILE A 39 -3.79 -4.83 -8.46
CA ILE A 39 -3.61 -4.33 -9.83
C ILE A 39 -2.60 -3.18 -9.83
N LYS A 40 -2.81 -2.21 -8.93
CA LYS A 40 -1.81 -1.21 -8.58
C LYS A 40 -0.85 -1.85 -7.58
N ARG A 41 0.44 -1.83 -7.89
CA ARG A 41 1.52 -2.52 -7.18
C ARG A 41 2.42 -1.56 -6.43
N VAL A 42 2.42 -0.29 -6.83
CA VAL A 42 3.18 0.76 -6.12
C VAL A 42 2.32 1.98 -5.81
N GLU A 43 2.63 2.67 -4.73
CA GLU A 43 1.96 3.90 -4.32
C GLU A 43 2.93 5.09 -4.32
N GLY A 44 2.61 6.13 -5.09
CA GLY A 44 3.46 7.30 -5.26
C GLY A 44 3.10 8.43 -4.29
N ARG A 45 4.10 9.00 -3.61
CA ARG A 45 3.93 10.12 -2.67
C ARG A 45 5.06 11.15 -2.81
N SER A 46 4.80 12.37 -2.37
CA SER A 46 5.80 13.44 -2.24
C SER A 46 6.59 13.37 -0.92
N TRP A 47 6.43 12.29 -0.16
CA TRP A 47 7.08 12.11 1.13
C TRP A 47 7.44 10.63 1.35
N PRO A 48 8.58 10.34 2.00
CA PRO A 48 9.01 8.97 2.27
C PRO A 48 8.27 8.38 3.48
N THR A 49 8.35 7.05 3.63
CA THR A 49 7.89 6.37 4.86
C THR A 49 8.85 5.29 5.33
N GLU A 50 9.07 5.25 6.64
CA GLU A 50 9.77 4.17 7.34
C GLU A 50 8.82 3.01 7.70
N HIS A 51 7.51 3.17 7.49
CA HIS A 51 6.53 2.14 7.78
C HIS A 51 6.80 0.89 6.93
N ARG A 52 6.70 -0.29 7.57
CA ARG A 52 6.81 -1.61 6.93
C ARG A 52 5.76 -2.55 7.51
N GLY A 53 5.23 -3.44 6.66
CA GLY A 53 4.09 -4.31 6.98
C GLY A 53 2.75 -3.67 6.65
N ILE A 54 1.69 -4.11 7.34
CA ILE A 54 0.29 -3.78 7.00
C ILE A 54 0.06 -2.28 6.89
N LEU A 55 -0.41 -1.86 5.72
CA LEU A 55 -1.01 -0.58 5.43
C LEU A 55 -2.47 -0.80 5.03
N TRP A 56 -3.37 -0.31 5.87
CA TRP A 56 -4.79 -0.27 5.57
C TRP A 56 -5.09 0.77 4.50
N VAL A 57 -6.04 0.46 3.62
CA VAL A 57 -6.42 1.30 2.50
C VAL A 57 -7.86 1.75 2.67
N HIS A 58 -8.02 3.06 2.75
CA HIS A 58 -9.31 3.74 2.84
C HIS A 58 -9.59 4.49 1.54
N ALA A 59 -10.80 4.33 1.00
CA ALA A 59 -11.26 5.09 -0.16
C ALA A 59 -11.75 6.48 0.27
N ALA A 60 -11.18 7.52 -0.31
CA ALA A 60 -11.59 8.90 -0.07
C ALA A 60 -13.06 9.15 -0.44
N ALA A 61 -13.62 10.26 0.06
CA ALA A 61 -15.04 10.59 -0.10
C ALA A 61 -15.43 11.13 -1.49
N LYS A 62 -14.47 11.59 -2.28
CA LYS A 62 -14.74 12.12 -3.62
C LYS A 62 -15.22 11.00 -4.53
N GLU A 63 -16.43 11.12 -5.05
CA GLU A 63 -16.95 10.23 -6.09
C GLU A 63 -16.04 10.26 -7.33
N PRO A 64 -15.63 9.08 -7.84
CA PRO A 64 -14.76 9.01 -9.00
C PRO A 64 -15.53 9.41 -10.26
N ASN A 65 -14.93 10.28 -11.07
CA ASN A 65 -15.51 10.63 -12.37
C ASN A 65 -15.45 9.40 -13.31
N PRO A 66 -16.54 8.98 -13.96
CA PRO A 66 -16.51 7.83 -14.86
C PRO A 66 -15.48 7.92 -16.00
N ALA A 67 -15.19 9.12 -16.49
CA ALA A 67 -14.15 9.32 -17.50
C ALA A 67 -12.74 9.14 -16.91
N GLU A 68 -12.52 9.60 -15.68
CA GLU A 68 -11.26 9.39 -14.94
C GLU A 68 -11.07 7.90 -14.64
N VAL A 69 -12.12 7.20 -14.21
CA VAL A 69 -12.10 5.74 -14.01
C VAL A 69 -11.66 5.03 -15.28
N ARG A 70 -12.34 5.27 -16.41
CA ARG A 70 -11.99 4.65 -17.69
C ARG A 70 -10.54 4.95 -18.11
N ALA A 71 -10.10 6.20 -17.98
CA ALA A 71 -8.74 6.58 -18.33
C ALA A 71 -7.70 5.83 -17.49
N VAL A 72 -7.94 5.68 -16.18
CA VAL A 72 -7.04 4.90 -15.31
C VAL A 72 -7.12 3.41 -15.64
N GLU A 73 -8.30 2.86 -15.88
CA GLU A 73 -8.45 1.46 -16.29
C GLU A 73 -7.68 1.16 -17.59
N ASP A 74 -7.79 2.02 -18.61
CA ASP A 74 -7.08 1.91 -19.88
C ASP A 74 -5.56 2.07 -19.70
N GLN A 75 -5.14 2.96 -18.81
CA GLN A 75 -3.73 3.08 -18.41
C GLN A 75 -3.22 1.75 -17.85
N TYR A 76 -3.93 1.13 -16.89
CA TYR A 76 -3.51 -0.15 -16.32
C TYR A 76 -3.55 -1.28 -17.35
N ARG A 77 -4.51 -1.30 -18.27
CA ARG A 77 -4.48 -2.24 -19.41
C ARG A 77 -3.19 -2.10 -20.21
N SER A 78 -2.78 -0.88 -20.51
CA SER A 78 -1.55 -0.58 -21.26
C SER A 78 -0.29 -0.98 -20.48
N ILE A 79 -0.25 -0.71 -19.18
CA ILE A 79 0.85 -1.11 -18.28
C ILE A 79 1.02 -2.63 -18.28
N TYR A 80 -0.06 -3.37 -18.10
CA TYR A 80 -0.01 -4.84 -18.10
C TYR A 80 0.26 -5.41 -19.50
N ALA A 81 -0.20 -4.76 -20.57
CA ALA A 81 0.16 -5.13 -21.94
C ALA A 81 1.66 -4.94 -22.21
N ALA A 82 2.30 -3.91 -21.64
CA ALA A 82 3.76 -3.72 -21.73
C ALA A 82 4.54 -4.84 -21.01
N ASP A 83 3.96 -5.45 -19.97
CA ASP A 83 4.49 -6.65 -19.32
C ASP A 83 4.16 -7.95 -20.09
N GLY A 84 3.39 -7.90 -21.18
CA GLY A 84 2.91 -9.06 -21.93
C GLY A 84 1.75 -9.81 -21.26
N ILE A 85 1.00 -9.16 -20.38
CA ILE A 85 -0.02 -9.76 -19.51
C ILE A 85 -1.40 -9.08 -19.70
N SER A 86 -1.89 -9.00 -20.94
CA SER A 86 -3.17 -8.34 -21.25
C SER A 86 -4.41 -9.15 -20.85
N ASP A 87 -4.39 -10.46 -21.07
CA ASP A 87 -5.63 -11.27 -21.12
C ASP A 87 -6.13 -11.73 -19.75
N LYS A 88 -5.35 -11.47 -18.70
CA LYS A 88 -5.63 -11.93 -17.33
C LYS A 88 -6.02 -10.79 -16.38
N LEU A 89 -6.06 -9.54 -16.86
CA LEU A 89 -6.37 -8.39 -16.02
C LEU A 89 -7.87 -8.24 -15.78
N CYS A 90 -8.30 -8.61 -14.57
CA CYS A 90 -9.65 -8.38 -14.07
C CYS A 90 -9.70 -7.08 -13.26
N LEU A 91 -10.30 -6.03 -13.84
CA LEU A 91 -10.50 -4.75 -13.16
C LEU A 91 -11.73 -4.79 -12.24
N PRO A 92 -11.76 -4.01 -11.14
CA PRO A 92 -12.93 -3.91 -10.26
C PRO A 92 -14.16 -3.41 -11.01
N THR A 93 -15.33 -3.93 -10.66
CA THR A 93 -16.61 -3.48 -11.24
C THR A 93 -17.26 -2.35 -10.45
N SER A 94 -16.72 -1.99 -9.28
CA SER A 94 -17.20 -0.91 -8.43
C SER A 94 -16.06 -0.21 -7.68
N TYR A 95 -16.30 1.05 -7.33
CA TYR A 95 -15.32 1.93 -6.69
C TYR A 95 -15.96 2.66 -5.50
N PRO A 96 -16.21 1.95 -4.38
CA PRO A 96 -16.91 2.54 -3.24
C PRO A 96 -16.08 3.67 -2.60
N THR A 97 -16.75 4.67 -2.06
CA THR A 97 -16.15 5.84 -1.41
C THR A 97 -16.36 5.79 0.10
N SER A 98 -15.61 6.61 0.85
CA SER A 98 -15.78 6.80 2.30
C SER A 98 -15.76 5.52 3.15
N CYS A 99 -14.99 4.50 2.74
CA CYS A 99 -14.95 3.22 3.42
C CYS A 99 -13.55 2.60 3.46
N LEU A 100 -13.33 1.75 4.47
CA LEU A 100 -12.15 0.91 4.53
C LEU A 100 -12.30 -0.25 3.54
N LEU A 101 -11.32 -0.47 2.67
CA LEU A 101 -11.41 -1.48 1.61
C LEU A 101 -10.65 -2.77 1.92
N GLY A 102 -9.55 -2.67 2.67
CA GLY A 102 -8.60 -3.76 2.81
C GLY A 102 -7.23 -3.26 3.19
N CYS A 103 -6.19 -4.04 2.89
CA CYS A 103 -4.82 -3.69 3.19
C CYS A 103 -3.84 -4.27 2.15
N VAL A 104 -2.63 -3.71 2.16
CA VAL A 104 -1.42 -4.23 1.52
C VAL A 104 -0.29 -4.23 2.53
N ASP A 105 0.80 -4.93 2.25
CA ASP A 105 2.03 -4.83 3.02
C ASP A 105 3.02 -3.90 2.33
N ILE A 106 3.51 -2.88 3.05
CA ILE A 106 4.63 -2.05 2.59
C ILE A 106 5.93 -2.78 2.87
N VAL A 107 6.66 -3.11 1.81
CA VAL A 107 7.95 -3.80 1.90
C VAL A 107 9.15 -2.93 1.57
N GLY A 108 8.92 -1.80 0.93
CA GLY A 108 9.96 -0.84 0.58
C GLY A 108 9.40 0.56 0.35
N CYS A 109 10.30 1.54 0.33
CA CYS A 109 10.03 2.91 -0.06
C CYS A 109 11.27 3.40 -0.78
N LEU A 110 11.18 3.60 -2.10
CA LEU A 110 12.31 3.98 -2.95
C LEU A 110 12.13 5.40 -3.50
N PRO A 111 13.18 6.23 -3.55
CA PRO A 111 13.16 7.45 -4.35
C PRO A 111 13.12 7.11 -5.85
N PRO A 112 12.84 8.07 -6.75
CA PRO A 112 12.46 7.76 -8.13
C PRO A 112 13.64 7.22 -8.90
N ALA A 113 14.84 7.76 -8.67
CA ALA A 113 16.06 7.32 -9.32
C ALA A 113 16.38 5.85 -9.00
N GLU A 114 16.28 5.47 -7.72
CA GLU A 114 16.51 4.08 -7.28
C GLU A 114 15.41 3.14 -7.82
N PHE A 115 14.14 3.58 -7.77
CA PHE A 115 13.03 2.80 -8.30
C PHE A 115 13.16 2.53 -9.80
N GLN A 116 13.57 3.53 -10.59
CA GLN A 116 13.78 3.38 -12.03
C GLN A 116 15.03 2.55 -12.35
N ALA A 117 16.09 2.67 -11.54
CA ALA A 117 17.34 1.93 -11.71
C ALA A 117 17.26 0.46 -11.25
N ALA A 118 16.26 0.06 -10.45
CA ALA A 118 16.13 -1.30 -9.96
C ALA A 118 15.98 -2.32 -11.10
N GLU A 119 16.99 -3.17 -11.32
CA GLU A 119 17.03 -4.13 -12.43
C GLU A 119 16.02 -5.28 -12.26
N ASP A 120 15.73 -5.65 -11.02
CA ASP A 120 14.79 -6.71 -10.65
C ASP A 120 13.33 -6.24 -10.63
N MET A 121 13.10 -4.94 -10.82
CA MET A 121 11.78 -4.35 -10.88
C MET A 121 11.18 -4.53 -12.29
N PRO A 122 10.02 -5.20 -12.44
CA PRO A 122 9.37 -5.34 -13.73
C PRO A 122 9.03 -3.98 -14.35
N LEU A 123 8.84 -3.94 -15.67
CA LEU A 123 8.55 -2.69 -16.39
C LEU A 123 7.23 -2.07 -15.92
N GLY A 124 6.18 -2.88 -15.76
CA GLY A 124 4.86 -2.39 -15.40
C GLY A 124 4.81 -1.53 -14.13
N PRO A 125 5.31 -2.00 -12.96
CA PRO A 125 5.41 -1.19 -11.76
C PRO A 125 6.14 0.15 -11.98
N LYS A 126 7.20 0.19 -12.81
CA LYS A 126 7.93 1.43 -13.14
C LYS A 126 7.08 2.45 -13.88
N LEU A 127 6.04 2.00 -14.58
CA LEU A 127 5.08 2.83 -15.32
C LEU A 127 3.89 3.31 -14.46
N GLU A 128 3.71 2.75 -13.24
CA GLU A 128 2.58 3.08 -12.37
C GLU A 128 2.76 4.37 -11.56
N SER A 129 3.99 4.87 -11.42
CA SER A 129 4.29 6.07 -10.64
C SER A 129 5.49 6.85 -11.18
N GLN A 130 5.37 8.18 -11.10
CA GLN A 130 6.45 9.14 -11.36
C GLN A 130 6.69 10.05 -10.13
N SER A 131 6.19 9.65 -8.96
CA SER A 131 6.28 10.44 -7.73
C SER A 131 7.66 10.40 -7.10
N GLU A 132 7.96 11.36 -6.23
CA GLU A 132 9.25 11.49 -5.52
C GLU A 132 9.60 10.29 -4.62
N PHE A 133 8.60 9.62 -4.05
CA PHE A 133 8.78 8.41 -3.27
C PHE A 133 7.76 7.37 -3.68
N VAL A 134 8.22 6.15 -3.86
CA VAL A 134 7.41 5.03 -4.35
C VAL A 134 7.38 3.95 -3.27
N PHE A 135 6.20 3.72 -2.72
CA PHE A 135 5.97 2.67 -1.73
C PHE A 135 5.71 1.37 -2.48
N LEU A 136 6.46 0.32 -2.11
CA LEU A 136 6.35 -1.00 -2.70
C LEU A 136 5.30 -1.80 -1.92
N CYS A 137 4.20 -2.17 -2.59
CA CYS A 137 3.02 -2.74 -1.96
C CYS A 137 2.80 -4.19 -2.43
N GLN A 138 2.75 -5.13 -1.49
CA GLN A 138 2.50 -6.55 -1.78
C GLN A 138 1.38 -7.13 -0.91
N ASP A 139 1.08 -8.42 -1.09
CA ASP A 139 0.10 -9.17 -0.30
C ASP A 139 -1.26 -8.45 -0.11
N PRO A 140 -1.87 -7.99 -1.22
CA PRO A 140 -3.14 -7.27 -1.18
C PRO A 140 -4.25 -8.17 -0.64
N ARG A 141 -5.03 -7.66 0.30
CA ARG A 141 -6.18 -8.35 0.90
C ARG A 141 -7.36 -7.39 0.96
N GLN A 142 -8.50 -7.82 0.43
CA GLN A 142 -9.74 -7.06 0.47
C GLN A 142 -10.57 -7.47 1.68
N LEU A 143 -11.30 -6.52 2.26
CA LEU A 143 -12.39 -6.84 3.18
C LEU A 143 -13.51 -7.50 2.39
N VAL A 144 -14.07 -8.58 2.94
CA VAL A 144 -15.25 -9.25 2.35
C VAL A 144 -16.42 -8.27 2.26
N LEU A 145 -16.56 -7.40 3.26
CA LEU A 145 -17.52 -6.30 3.29
C LEU A 145 -16.80 -5.01 3.71
N PRO A 146 -16.51 -4.09 2.78
CA PRO A 146 -16.05 -2.75 3.11
C PRO A 146 -17.05 -2.06 4.04
N PHE A 147 -16.53 -1.31 5.02
CA PHE A 147 -17.37 -0.59 5.99
C PHE A 147 -17.02 0.89 6.04
N SER A 148 -18.05 1.70 6.30
CA SER A 148 -17.95 3.16 6.33
C SER A 148 -16.97 3.63 7.40
N LEU A 149 -16.09 4.54 7.03
CA LEU A 149 -15.08 5.12 7.91
C LEU A 149 -14.70 6.50 7.38
N SER A 150 -14.51 7.48 8.26
CA SER A 150 -13.99 8.78 7.85
C SER A 150 -12.49 8.70 7.59
N GLY A 151 -12.05 9.19 6.43
CA GLY A 151 -10.64 9.24 6.07
C GLY A 151 -9.90 10.37 6.78
N GLN A 152 -8.57 10.31 6.76
CA GLN A 152 -7.69 11.38 7.27
C GLN A 152 -6.52 11.62 6.31
N HIS A 153 -5.85 12.75 6.48
CA HIS A 153 -4.69 13.11 5.66
C HIS A 153 -3.43 12.32 6.04
N LYS A 154 -2.54 12.11 5.05
CA LYS A 154 -1.27 11.37 5.20
C LYS A 154 -1.51 9.96 5.74
N LEU A 155 -0.50 9.37 6.39
CA LEU A 155 -0.68 8.15 7.16
C LEU A 155 -1.34 8.48 8.49
N TRP A 156 -2.37 7.71 8.84
CA TRP A 156 -3.10 7.85 10.09
C TRP A 156 -3.29 6.49 10.76
N LYS A 157 -3.81 6.48 11.99
CA LYS A 157 -3.93 5.26 12.80
C LYS A 157 -5.40 4.88 12.96
N LEU A 158 -5.72 3.63 12.62
CA LEU A 158 -6.98 3.02 13.04
C LEU A 158 -6.98 2.87 14.57
N ASP A 159 -8.14 3.12 15.18
CA ASP A 159 -8.38 2.71 16.56
C ASP A 159 -8.44 1.18 16.67
N LYS A 160 -8.27 0.68 17.88
CA LYS A 160 -8.16 -0.76 18.14
C LYS A 160 -9.44 -1.51 17.72
N PRO A 161 -10.66 -1.10 18.12
CA PRO A 161 -11.90 -1.73 17.64
C PRO A 161 -12.02 -1.80 16.12
N THR A 162 -11.76 -0.69 15.42
CA THR A 162 -11.83 -0.62 13.95
C THR A 162 -10.83 -1.58 13.31
N ARG A 163 -9.59 -1.60 13.80
CA ARG A 163 -8.56 -2.54 13.29
C ARG A 163 -8.99 -4.00 13.50
N GLU A 164 -9.45 -4.36 14.70
CA GLU A 164 -9.82 -5.74 15.03
C GLU A 164 -11.01 -6.23 14.18
N ALA A 165 -12.01 -5.37 13.96
CA ALA A 165 -13.11 -5.66 13.05
C ALA A 165 -12.64 -5.85 11.61
N ALA A 166 -11.72 -5.00 11.15
CA ALA A 166 -11.14 -5.12 9.82
C ALA A 166 -10.32 -6.41 9.67
N GLU A 167 -9.47 -6.74 10.65
CA GLU A 167 -8.67 -7.98 10.65
C GLU A 167 -9.56 -9.23 10.57
N ALA A 168 -10.70 -9.23 11.29
CA ALA A 168 -11.67 -10.33 11.24
C ALA A 168 -12.41 -10.44 9.89
N GLY A 169 -12.55 -9.33 9.16
CA GLY A 169 -13.24 -9.25 7.88
C GLY A 169 -12.35 -9.39 6.63
N LEU A 170 -11.03 -9.57 6.81
CA LEU A 170 -10.10 -9.72 5.68
C LEU A 170 -10.31 -11.06 4.97
N GLY A 171 -10.42 -10.99 3.65
CA GLY A 171 -10.32 -12.15 2.77
C GLY A 171 -8.89 -12.68 2.63
N ALA A 172 -8.75 -13.72 1.83
CA ALA A 172 -7.45 -14.26 1.44
C ALA A 172 -6.63 -13.21 0.64
N ILE A 173 -5.33 -13.46 0.53
CA ILE A 173 -4.46 -12.67 -0.35
C ILE A 173 -5.00 -12.78 -1.78
N VAL A 174 -5.21 -11.63 -2.41
CA VAL A 174 -5.59 -11.54 -3.82
C VAL A 174 -4.33 -11.82 -4.64
N HIS A 175 -4.28 -13.00 -5.24
CA HIS A 175 -3.29 -13.29 -6.26
C HIS A 175 -3.68 -12.52 -7.52
N GLY A 176 -3.10 -11.33 -7.67
CA GLY A 176 -3.25 -10.51 -8.87
C GLY A 176 -2.68 -11.20 -10.11
N VAL A 177 -2.76 -10.51 -11.25
CA VAL A 177 -2.29 -11.00 -12.56
C VAL A 177 -0.80 -11.31 -12.58
N SER A 178 -0.04 -10.67 -11.69
CA SER A 178 1.30 -11.03 -11.27
C SER A 178 1.41 -10.73 -9.78
N PRO A 179 1.85 -11.66 -8.91
CA PRO A 179 2.09 -11.33 -7.53
C PRO A 179 3.21 -10.29 -7.50
N ALA A 180 2.91 -9.10 -6.98
CA ALA A 180 3.90 -8.06 -6.74
C ALA A 180 4.85 -8.54 -5.64
N VAL A 181 5.77 -9.44 -5.98
CA VAL A 181 6.80 -9.92 -5.06
C VAL A 181 7.99 -9.02 -5.25
N PHE A 182 8.01 -7.92 -4.50
CA PHE A 182 9.20 -7.11 -4.39
C PHE A 182 10.15 -7.82 -3.42
N ARG A 183 11.38 -8.09 -3.85
CA ARG A 183 12.40 -8.56 -2.91
C ARG A 183 12.64 -7.42 -1.92
N SER A 184 12.75 -7.72 -0.63
CA SER A 184 13.10 -6.68 0.34
C SER A 184 14.47 -6.14 0.00
N CYS A 185 14.56 -4.83 -0.29
CA CYS A 185 15.83 -4.12 -0.32
C CYS A 185 16.51 -4.17 1.06
#